data_AF-A0A350ZXG3-F1
#
_entry.id   AF-A0A350ZXG3-F1
#
_cell.length_a   1.000
_cell.length_b   1.000
_cell.length_c   1.000
_cell.angle_alpha   90.00
_cell.angle_beta   90.00
_cell.angle_gamma   90.00
#
_symmetry.space_group_name_H-M   'P 1'
#
loop_
_entity.id
_entity.type
_entity.pdbx_description
1 polymer ?
#
loop_
_entity_poly.entity_id
_entity_poly.type
_entity_poly.pdbx_seq_one_letter_code
_entity_poly.pdbx_strand_id
1 'polypeptide(L)'
;LWGNVYPRGGFLHQTDDHKSGAVVAQRAGDIVTRRNQIHVYQPLLANARDGYWPAGALMETDASTGKWQELAPTLSNSCVVFPHSRTRVQAQQGDYAWALWRPYSCCRRRGQVFLGSVDSM
;
A
#
# COMPACT_ATOMS: atom_id res chain seq x y z
N LEU A 1 15.34 14.48 2.28
CA LEU A 1 15.20 13.09 1.82
C LEU A 1 14.47 12.26 2.88
N TRP A 2 13.65 11.25 2.52
CA TRP A 2 12.90 10.41 3.49
C TRP A 2 13.73 9.26 4.08
N GLY A 3 14.69 8.73 3.33
CA GLY A 3 15.44 7.52 3.67
C GLY A 3 15.23 6.47 2.59
N ASN A 4 15.95 5.35 2.69
CA ASN A 4 15.97 4.35 1.62
C ASN A 4 14.85 3.32 1.84
N VAL A 5 13.99 3.09 0.85
CA VAL A 5 13.01 1.98 0.91
C VAL A 5 13.72 0.63 0.75
N TYR A 6 14.80 0.60 -0.03
CA TYR A 6 15.65 -0.57 -0.27
C TYR A 6 17.10 -0.33 0.18
N PRO A 7 17.84 -1.38 0.57
CA PRO A 7 17.34 -2.71 0.91
C PRO A 7 16.44 -2.67 2.16
N ARG A 8 15.47 -3.60 2.24
CA ARG A 8 14.52 -3.69 3.37
C ARG A 8 15.17 -4.39 4.57
N GLY A 9 16.19 -3.77 5.16
CA GLY A 9 16.80 -4.22 6.40
C GLY A 9 15.98 -3.80 7.63
N GLY A 10 16.31 -4.36 8.79
CA GLY A 10 15.68 -3.98 10.07
C GLY A 10 16.09 -2.58 10.58
N PHE A 11 17.11 -1.97 9.97
CA PHE A 11 17.65 -0.67 10.36
C PHE A 11 17.43 0.38 9.28
N LEU A 12 17.35 1.64 9.71
CA LEU A 12 17.30 2.81 8.84
C LEU A 12 18.05 3.95 9.54
N HIS A 13 19.01 4.56 8.84
CA HIS A 13 19.69 5.76 9.33
C HIS A 13 18.94 6.99 8.83
N GLN A 14 18.26 7.67 9.74
CA GLN A 14 17.48 8.88 9.49
C GLN A 14 17.45 9.71 10.77
N THR A 15 17.67 11.03 10.68
CA THR A 15 17.69 11.93 11.84
C THR A 15 16.30 12.40 12.27
N ASP A 16 15.30 12.17 11.42
CA ASP A 16 13.90 12.57 11.64
C ASP A 16 13.05 11.31 11.88
N ASP A 17 12.58 11.16 13.11
CA ASP A 17 11.89 9.95 13.56
C ASP A 17 10.58 9.71 12.80
N HIS A 18 9.83 10.76 12.45
CA HIS A 18 8.64 10.64 11.61
C HIS A 18 8.99 10.05 10.24
N LYS A 19 10.05 10.56 9.60
CA LYS A 19 10.50 10.02 8.30
C LYS A 19 10.97 8.58 8.44
N SER A 20 11.66 8.27 9.53
CA SER A 20 12.12 6.92 9.83
C SER A 20 10.95 5.95 9.94
N GLY A 21 9.97 6.28 10.79
CA GLY A 21 8.76 5.49 11.00
C GLY A 21 7.94 5.34 9.72
N ALA A 22 7.79 6.40 8.92
CA ALA A 22 7.06 6.34 7.66
C ALA A 22 7.73 5.41 6.63
N VAL A 23 9.06 5.42 6.54
CA VAL A 23 9.79 4.47 5.68
C VAL A 23 9.61 3.05 6.19
N VAL A 24 9.66 2.82 7.51
CA VAL A 24 9.41 1.49 8.09
C VAL A 24 7.97 1.03 7.81
N ALA A 25 6.98 1.90 7.92
CA ALA A 25 5.60 1.61 7.56
C ALA A 25 5.46 1.27 6.07
N GLN A 26 6.12 2.00 5.17
CA GLN A 26 6.16 1.69 3.75
C GLN A 26 6.80 0.32 3.48
N ARG A 27 7.93 -0.01 4.14
CA ARG A 27 8.57 -1.33 4.04
C ARG A 27 7.65 -2.46 4.52
N ALA A 28 6.90 -2.24 5.61
CA ALA A 28 5.91 -3.19 6.09
C ALA A 28 4.77 -3.38 5.07
N GLY A 29 4.27 -2.29 4.49
CA GLY A 29 3.27 -2.32 3.41
C GLY A 29 3.74 -3.08 2.17
N ASP A 30 5.01 -2.92 1.79
CA ASP A 30 5.62 -3.69 0.72
C ASP A 30 5.69 -5.20 1.04
N ILE A 31 6.05 -5.58 2.27
CA ILE A 31 6.15 -6.98 2.69
C ILE A 31 4.80 -7.69 2.58
N VAL A 32 3.73 -7.03 3.02
CA VAL A 32 2.39 -7.64 3.02
C VAL A 32 1.68 -7.56 1.67
N THR A 33 2.20 -6.80 0.69
CA THR A 33 1.50 -6.59 -0.59
C THR A 33 2.30 -6.96 -1.83
N ARG A 34 3.54 -7.43 -1.69
CA ARG A 34 4.33 -7.92 -2.84
C ARG A 34 4.49 -9.44 -2.76
N ARG A 35 4.46 -10.10 -3.93
CA ARG A 35 4.75 -11.52 -4.10
C ARG A 35 6.16 -11.72 -4.67
N ASN A 36 6.75 -12.90 -4.47
CA ASN A 36 7.99 -13.34 -5.11
C ASN A 36 9.20 -12.40 -4.88
N GLN A 37 9.37 -11.92 -3.65
CA GLN A 37 10.50 -11.06 -3.28
C GLN A 37 11.56 -11.88 -2.51
N ILE A 38 12.82 -11.41 -2.50
CA ILE A 38 14.02 -12.18 -2.10
C ILE A 38 14.15 -12.47 -0.57
N HIS A 39 13.07 -12.39 0.23
CA HIS A 39 13.06 -12.79 1.65
C HIS A 39 11.75 -13.55 1.99
N VAL A 40 11.43 -13.75 3.28
CA VAL A 40 10.12 -14.26 3.70
C VAL A 40 9.07 -13.16 3.52
N TYR A 41 8.22 -13.31 2.49
CA TYR A 41 7.06 -12.46 2.27
C TYR A 41 5.83 -13.31 2.58
N GLN A 42 5.01 -12.84 3.51
CA GLN A 42 3.69 -13.41 3.76
C GLN A 42 2.65 -12.42 3.22
N PRO A 43 2.41 -12.41 1.89
CA PRO A 43 1.53 -11.44 1.28
C PRO A 43 0.08 -11.67 1.75
N LEU A 44 -0.53 -10.62 2.28
CA LEU A 44 -1.95 -10.54 2.61
C LEU A 44 -2.76 -10.11 1.37
N LEU A 45 -2.43 -10.69 0.22
CA LEU A 45 -3.11 -10.42 -1.04
C LEU A 45 -4.07 -11.56 -1.38
N ALA A 46 -5.31 -11.19 -1.69
CA ALA A 46 -6.25 -12.11 -2.32
C ALA A 46 -5.83 -12.40 -3.78
N ASN A 47 -6.29 -13.52 -4.32
CA ASN A 47 -6.11 -13.83 -5.73
C ASN A 47 -7.23 -13.18 -6.56
N ALA A 48 -6.87 -12.63 -7.70
CA ALA A 48 -7.83 -12.09 -8.65
C ALA A 48 -8.70 -13.21 -9.24
N ARG A 49 -9.96 -12.88 -9.51
CA ARG A 49 -10.93 -13.75 -10.19
C ARG A 49 -11.92 -12.89 -10.96
N ASP A 50 -12.65 -13.46 -11.90
CA ASP A 50 -13.64 -12.71 -12.66
C ASP A 50 -14.64 -12.01 -11.74
N GLY A 51 -14.81 -10.70 -11.95
CA GLY A 51 -15.65 -9.84 -11.10
C GLY A 51 -15.01 -9.35 -9.79
N TYR A 52 -13.76 -9.73 -9.51
CA TYR A 52 -13.02 -9.31 -8.31
C TYR A 52 -11.54 -9.03 -8.61
N TRP A 53 -11.16 -7.77 -8.49
CA TRP A 53 -9.80 -7.29 -8.69
C TRP A 53 -9.25 -6.77 -7.35
N PRO A 54 -8.49 -7.62 -6.62
CA PRO A 54 -7.86 -7.21 -5.38
C PRO A 54 -6.80 -6.13 -5.62
N ALA A 55 -6.44 -5.42 -4.56
CA ALA A 55 -5.34 -4.46 -4.61
C ALA A 55 -4.04 -5.18 -5.02
N GLY A 56 -3.25 -4.56 -5.90
CA GLY A 56 -1.95 -5.08 -6.34
C GLY A 56 -0.82 -4.83 -5.33
N ALA A 57 0.41 -4.70 -5.82
CA ALA A 57 1.53 -4.23 -4.99
C ALA A 57 1.32 -2.79 -4.51
N LEU A 58 1.76 -2.46 -3.28
CA LEU A 58 1.93 -1.06 -2.89
C LEU A 58 3.08 -0.45 -3.68
N MET A 59 2.88 0.72 -4.26
CA MET A 59 3.92 1.45 -4.99
C MET A 59 4.05 2.87 -4.44
N GLU A 60 5.29 3.29 -4.21
CA GLU A 60 5.59 4.67 -3.83
C GLU A 60 5.11 5.61 -4.95
N THR A 61 4.70 6.82 -4.57
CA THR A 61 4.21 7.88 -5.47
C THR A 61 2.93 7.56 -6.26
N ASP A 62 2.38 6.34 -6.16
CA ASP A 62 1.19 5.92 -6.88
C ASP A 62 -0.05 5.80 -5.97
N ALA A 63 -0.89 6.82 -6.03
CA ALA A 63 -2.17 6.92 -5.31
C ALA A 63 -3.17 5.81 -5.66
N SER A 64 -3.02 5.16 -6.82
CA SER A 64 -3.91 4.10 -7.29
C SER A 64 -3.59 2.75 -6.64
N THR A 65 -2.43 2.61 -5.99
CA THR A 65 -2.06 1.38 -5.29
C THR A 65 -2.38 1.42 -3.81
N GLY A 66 -2.23 2.59 -3.17
CA GLY A 66 -2.58 2.78 -1.77
C GLY A 66 -2.31 4.20 -1.27
N LYS A 67 -2.87 4.51 -0.10
CA LYS A 67 -2.65 5.77 0.60
C LYS A 67 -2.51 5.52 2.10
N TRP A 68 -1.76 6.37 2.76
CA TRP A 68 -1.53 6.31 4.20
C TRP A 68 -2.35 7.38 4.93
N GLN A 69 -2.98 7.02 6.04
CA GLN A 69 -3.61 7.94 6.98
C GLN A 69 -2.82 7.92 8.29
N GLU A 70 -2.41 9.09 8.77
CA GLU A 70 -1.77 9.23 10.07
C GLU A 70 -2.79 9.04 11.19
N LEU A 71 -2.49 8.15 12.15
CA LEU A 71 -3.31 7.89 13.32
C LEU A 71 -2.69 8.46 14.60
N ALA A 72 -1.36 8.35 14.73
CA ALA A 72 -0.57 8.91 15.83
C ALA A 72 0.66 9.65 15.26
N PRO A 73 1.12 10.75 15.90
CA PRO A 73 0.68 11.29 17.19
C PRO A 73 -0.59 12.14 17.14
N THR A 74 -1.08 12.48 15.95
CA THR A 74 -2.32 13.22 15.76
C THR A 74 -3.11 12.58 14.63
N LEU A 75 -4.39 12.31 14.87
CA LEU A 75 -5.26 11.72 13.87
C LEU A 75 -5.46 12.69 12.70
N SER A 76 -5.14 12.25 11.49
CA SER A 76 -5.42 12.98 10.27
C SER A 76 -6.75 12.53 9.66
N ASN A 77 -7.57 13.50 9.25
CA ASN A 77 -8.82 13.24 8.53
C ASN A 77 -8.63 13.08 7.01
N SER A 78 -7.40 12.93 6.55
CA SER A 78 -7.09 12.81 5.13
C SER A 78 -5.93 11.85 4.89
N CYS A 79 -5.90 11.27 3.69
CA CYS A 79 -4.84 10.35 3.30
C CYS A 79 -3.78 11.04 2.44
N VAL A 80 -2.57 10.48 2.46
CA VAL A 80 -1.40 10.91 1.67
C VAL A 80 -0.79 9.75 0.91
N VAL A 81 -0.06 10.06 -0.16
CA VAL A 81 0.79 9.10 -0.86
C VAL A 81 2.20 9.27 -0.34
N PHE A 82 2.88 8.16 -0.07
CA PHE A 82 4.28 8.19 0.34
C PHE A 82 5.19 8.29 -0.90
N PRO A 83 6.26 9.11 -0.89
CA PRO A 83 6.57 10.16 0.08
C PRO A 83 5.74 11.45 -0.16
N HIS A 84 5.55 12.28 0.88
CA HIS A 84 4.88 13.58 0.77
C HIS A 84 5.69 14.76 1.37
N SER A 85 5.13 15.97 1.30
CA SER A 85 5.71 17.20 1.86
C SER A 85 4.86 17.88 2.94
N ARG A 86 3.72 17.29 3.33
CA ARG A 86 2.89 17.80 4.44
C ARG A 86 3.67 17.94 5.75
N THR A 87 3.22 18.86 6.60
CA THR A 87 3.73 19.08 7.95
C THR A 87 3.71 17.76 8.73
N ARG A 88 4.83 17.48 9.42
CA ARG A 88 5.04 16.25 10.17
C ARG A 88 5.03 16.59 11.66
N VAL A 89 4.09 16.02 12.39
CA VAL A 89 4.05 16.14 13.85
C VAL A 89 4.95 15.06 14.44
N GLN A 90 5.86 15.44 15.32
CA GLN A 90 6.76 14.50 15.98
C GLN A 90 6.08 13.87 17.19
N ALA A 91 6.18 12.54 17.30
CA ALA A 91 5.67 11.81 18.44
C ALA A 91 6.72 11.88 19.57
N GLN A 92 6.28 12.13 20.81
CA GLN A 92 7.23 12.30 21.92
C GLN A 92 8.00 11.01 22.25
N GLN A 93 7.38 9.86 22.00
CA GLN A 93 7.96 8.54 22.30
C GLN A 93 8.32 7.74 21.04
N GLY A 94 8.23 8.37 19.85
CA GLY A 94 8.44 7.69 18.57
C GLY A 94 7.33 6.68 18.20
N ASP A 95 6.17 6.77 18.85
CA ASP A 95 5.01 5.88 18.72
C ASP A 95 4.10 6.25 17.54
N TYR A 96 4.69 6.35 16.35
CA TYR A 96 3.93 6.67 15.15
C TYR A 96 3.07 5.51 14.67
N ALA A 97 1.86 5.82 14.19
CA ALA A 97 0.94 4.83 13.65
C ALA A 97 0.27 5.34 12.38
N TRP A 98 0.16 4.47 11.38
CA TRP A 98 -0.50 4.75 10.12
C TRP A 98 -1.46 3.64 9.72
N ALA A 99 -2.61 4.02 9.15
CA ALA A 99 -3.49 3.09 8.44
C ALA A 99 -3.17 3.08 6.94
N LEU A 100 -3.05 1.89 6.37
CA LEU A 100 -2.87 1.69 4.92
C LEU A 100 -4.23 1.44 4.25
N TRP A 101 -4.67 2.39 3.43
CA TRP A 101 -5.86 2.27 2.62
C TRP A 101 -5.53 1.72 1.24
N ARG A 102 -6.21 0.64 0.84
CA ARG A 102 -5.98 -0.09 -0.41
C ARG A 102 -7.25 -0.10 -1.27
N PRO A 103 -7.16 0.15 -2.59
CA PRO A 103 -8.32 0.10 -3.46
C PRO A 103 -8.63 -1.34 -3.88
N TYR A 104 -9.83 -1.80 -3.55
CA TYR A 104 -10.41 -3.03 -4.05
C TYR A 104 -11.52 -2.66 -5.02
N SER A 105 -11.54 -3.28 -6.20
CA SER A 105 -12.64 -3.11 -7.14
C SER A 105 -13.36 -4.44 -7.32
N CYS A 106 -14.69 -4.40 -7.24
CA CYS A 106 -15.56 -5.57 -7.34
C CYS A 106 -16.75 -5.28 -8.24
N CYS A 107 -17.61 -6.29 -8.40
CA CYS A 107 -19.03 -6.08 -8.64
C CYS A 107 -19.40 -5.61 -10.05
N ARG A 108 -18.42 -5.49 -10.95
CA ARG A 108 -18.67 -5.48 -12.39
C ARG A 108 -18.91 -6.92 -12.86
N ARG A 109 -20.08 -7.20 -13.43
CA ARG A 109 -20.35 -8.46 -14.15
C ARG A 109 -19.31 -8.59 -15.27
N ARG A 110 -18.39 -9.54 -15.12
CA ARG A 110 -17.33 -9.94 -16.08
C ARG A 110 -17.15 -11.46 -15.96
N GLY A 111 -16.47 -12.08 -16.93
CA GLY A 111 -16.36 -13.55 -17.04
C GLY A 111 -17.34 -14.20 -18.04
N GLN A 112 -18.16 -13.39 -18.73
CA GLN A 112 -18.94 -13.86 -19.87
C GLN A 112 -18.03 -13.87 -21.10
N VAL A 113 -17.70 -15.07 -21.58
CA VAL A 113 -17.01 -15.26 -22.86
C VAL A 113 -18.08 -15.48 -23.92
N PHE A 114 -18.13 -14.63 -24.93
CA PHE A 114 -19.01 -14.86 -26.08
C PHE A 114 -18.48 -16.07 -26.86
N LEU A 115 -19.24 -17.17 -26.83
CA LEU A 115 -18.87 -18.42 -27.50
C LEU A 115 -19.36 -18.50 -28.95
N GLY A 116 -20.35 -17.69 -29.32
CA GLY A 116 -20.94 -17.67 -30.66
C GLY A 116 -22.44 -17.35 -30.62
N SER A 117 -23.00 -17.03 -31.79
CA SER A 117 -24.43 -16.88 -32.04
C SER A 117 -24.77 -17.61 -33.33
N VAL A 118 -25.93 -18.28 -33.36
CA VAL A 118 -26.48 -18.87 -34.58
C VAL A 118 -27.69 -18.05 -34.99
N ASP A 119 -27.65 -17.49 -36.19
CA ASP A 119 -28.83 -16.93 -36.84
C ASP A 119 -29.50 -18.05 -37.62
N SER A 120 -30.72 -18.41 -37.22
CA SER A 120 -31.60 -19.27 -37.99
C SER A 120 -32.54 -18.40 -38.82
N MET A 121 -32.35 -18.42 -40.14
CA MET A 121 -33.30 -17.91 -41.13
C MET A 121 -34.59 -18.72 -41.14
#